data_AF-A0A4R2SZM7-F1
#
_entry.id   AF-A0A4R2SZM7-F1
#
_cell.length_a   1.000
_cell.length_b   1.000
_cell.length_c   1.000
_cell.angle_alpha   90.00
_cell.angle_beta   90.00
_cell.angle_gamma   90.00
#
_symmetry.space_group_name_H-M   'P 1'
#
loop_
_entity.id
_entity.type
_entity.pdbx_description
1 polymer ?
#
loop_
_entity_poly.entity_id
_entity_poly.type
_entity_poly.pdbx_seq_one_letter_code
_entity_poly.pdbx_strand_id
1 'polypeptide(L)'
;MTLIIGEASKPANGLVGQPILIAAIITFAGVLLTVVVGTFANFRLANKRNEFDKDLAKQRFENDKNLAEQNLLDEKTARQEARSRELSLRRIDFQRQNLLTLQQSVHSLINKTHQMCRLASDVVEKKPNISWKSAVAEGELKNEIPEIFTTVALCEVRSVNEEIRCRTDGVRKLVDSVLSAESREDALKKVDDLKKSFEPFLIFTGEVIRELDRN
;
A
#
# COMPACT_ATOMS: atom_id res chain seq x y z
N MET A 1 -62.62 108.13 -70.62
CA MET A 1 -63.38 107.82 -69.38
C MET A 1 -64.16 106.56 -69.70
N THR A 2 -63.89 105.38 -69.17
CA THR A 2 -63.64 105.02 -67.75
C THR A 2 -62.80 103.72 -67.67
N LEU A 3 -61.90 103.62 -66.68
CA LEU A 3 -61.14 102.42 -66.25
C LEU A 3 -62.08 101.29 -65.73
N ILE A 4 -61.68 100.01 -65.67
CA ILE A 4 -61.03 99.28 -64.54
C ILE A 4 -60.72 97.84 -65.06
N ILE A 5 -59.46 97.36 -65.17
CA ILE A 5 -58.59 96.59 -64.24
C ILE A 5 -59.20 95.27 -63.68
N GLY A 6 -58.46 94.16 -63.84
CA GLY A 6 -58.60 92.89 -63.11
C GLY A 6 -57.89 91.74 -63.84
N GLU A 7 -56.56 91.63 -63.75
CA GLU A 7 -55.77 90.80 -62.81
C GLU A 7 -55.75 89.28 -63.08
N ALA A 8 -54.52 88.77 -63.05
CA ALA A 8 -54.10 87.44 -63.47
C ALA A 8 -54.35 86.36 -62.41
N SER A 9 -54.53 85.11 -62.85
CA SER A 9 -54.24 83.94 -62.01
C SER A 9 -53.65 82.79 -62.83
N LYS A 10 -52.34 82.57 -62.66
CA LYS A 10 -51.74 81.24 -62.71
C LYS A 10 -51.65 80.75 -61.27
N PRO A 11 -52.04 79.49 -60.96
CA PRO A 11 -51.39 78.76 -59.90
C PRO A 11 -50.50 77.67 -60.48
N ALA A 12 -49.36 77.52 -59.81
CA ALA A 12 -48.31 76.58 -60.10
C ALA A 12 -48.75 75.15 -59.76
N ASN A 13 -48.65 74.24 -60.73
CA ASN A 13 -48.49 72.82 -60.43
C ASN A 13 -47.06 72.58 -59.97
N GLY A 14 -46.77 73.00 -58.74
CA GLY A 14 -45.50 72.78 -58.07
C GLY A 14 -45.74 72.16 -56.70
N LEU A 15 -45.23 70.94 -56.51
CA LEU A 15 -44.84 70.41 -55.19
C LEU A 15 -45.97 70.10 -54.18
N VAL A 16 -46.97 69.31 -54.56
CA VAL A 16 -47.95 68.75 -53.59
C VAL A 16 -47.66 67.28 -53.21
N GLY A 17 -46.69 66.62 -53.86
CA GLY A 17 -46.34 65.21 -53.58
C GLY A 17 -45.15 64.96 -52.63
N GLN A 18 -44.35 65.99 -52.31
CA GLN A 18 -43.10 65.81 -51.55
C GLN A 18 -43.25 65.59 -50.03
N PRO A 19 -44.15 66.26 -49.27
CA PRO A 19 -44.17 66.10 -47.82
C PRO A 19 -44.67 64.72 -47.37
N ILE A 20 -45.60 64.11 -48.12
CA ILE A 20 -46.11 62.75 -47.85
C ILE A 20 -45.00 61.70 -48.12
N LEU A 21 -44.24 61.89 -49.20
CA LEU A 21 -43.12 61.01 -49.55
C LEU A 21 -41.99 61.10 -48.50
N ILE A 22 -41.65 62.31 -48.04
CA ILE A 22 -40.64 62.52 -47.00
C ILE A 22 -41.09 61.91 -45.67
N ALA A 23 -42.35 62.11 -45.26
CA ALA A 23 -42.90 61.48 -44.06
C ALA A 23 -42.84 59.94 -44.14
N ALA A 24 -43.22 59.35 -45.29
CA ALA A 24 -43.15 57.91 -45.51
C ALA A 24 -41.70 57.37 -45.45
N ILE A 25 -40.73 58.11 -46.01
CA ILE A 25 -39.30 57.75 -45.93
C ILE A 25 -38.80 57.81 -44.49
N ILE A 26 -39.17 58.83 -43.72
CA ILE A 26 -38.78 58.97 -42.30
C ILE A 26 -39.41 57.85 -41.46
N THR A 27 -40.69 57.53 -41.66
CA THR A 27 -41.34 56.43 -40.95
C THR A 27 -40.69 55.09 -41.30
N PHE A 28 -40.41 54.85 -42.58
CA PHE A 28 -39.75 53.62 -43.04
C PHE A 28 -38.33 53.50 -42.48
N ALA A 29 -37.55 54.59 -42.50
CA ALA A 29 -36.22 54.65 -41.90
C ALA A 29 -36.25 54.42 -40.38
N GLY A 30 -37.25 54.96 -39.67
CA GLY A 30 -37.45 54.73 -38.23
C GLY A 30 -37.82 53.29 -37.89
N VAL A 31 -38.64 52.65 -38.72
CA VAL A 31 -38.97 51.21 -38.58
C VAL A 31 -37.74 50.35 -38.88
N LEU A 32 -36.99 50.67 -39.92
CA LEU A 32 -35.72 49.98 -40.22
C LEU A 32 -34.71 50.12 -39.09
N LEU A 33 -34.56 51.32 -38.53
CA LEU A 33 -33.64 51.57 -37.42
C LEU A 33 -34.02 50.75 -36.17
N THR A 34 -35.31 50.70 -35.83
CA THR A 34 -35.79 49.91 -34.68
C THR A 34 -35.60 48.40 -34.88
N VAL A 35 -35.81 47.88 -36.09
CA VAL A 35 -35.52 46.47 -36.43
C VAL A 35 -34.02 46.17 -36.34
N VAL A 36 -33.16 47.04 -36.87
CA VAL A 36 -31.69 46.86 -36.80
C VAL A 36 -31.19 46.92 -35.36
N VAL A 37 -31.66 47.86 -34.54
CA VAL A 37 -31.28 47.97 -33.13
C VAL A 37 -31.79 46.76 -32.33
N GLY A 38 -33.03 46.32 -32.56
CA GLY A 38 -33.60 45.15 -31.89
C GLY A 38 -32.88 43.85 -32.24
N THR A 39 -32.55 43.64 -33.52
CA THR A 39 -31.79 42.46 -33.97
C THR A 39 -30.36 42.48 -33.45
N PHE A 40 -29.69 43.63 -33.42
CA PHE A 40 -28.34 43.77 -32.85
C PHE A 40 -28.33 43.52 -31.33
N ALA A 41 -29.32 44.01 -30.59
CA ALA A 41 -29.47 43.75 -29.16
C ALA A 41 -29.68 42.25 -28.88
N ASN A 42 -30.55 41.59 -29.65
CA ASN A 42 -30.78 40.14 -29.54
C ASN A 42 -29.54 39.33 -29.92
N PHE A 43 -28.81 39.73 -30.96
CA PHE A 43 -27.55 39.10 -31.34
C PHE A 43 -26.49 39.23 -30.24
N ARG A 44 -26.35 40.41 -29.63
CA ARG A 44 -25.41 40.63 -28.53
C ARG A 44 -25.78 39.82 -27.27
N LEU A 45 -27.07 39.72 -26.95
CA LEU A 45 -27.56 38.89 -25.84
C LEU A 45 -27.34 37.39 -26.10
N ALA A 46 -27.62 36.92 -27.32
CA ALA A 46 -27.36 35.55 -27.72
C ALA A 46 -25.86 35.22 -27.68
N ASN A 47 -24.99 36.14 -28.12
CA ASN A 47 -23.54 35.94 -28.08
C ASN A 47 -23.02 35.86 -26.64
N LYS A 48 -23.49 36.75 -25.75
CA LYS A 48 -23.17 36.68 -24.31
C LYS A 48 -23.66 35.40 -23.65
N ARG A 49 -24.85 34.92 -24.02
CA ARG A 49 -25.39 33.65 -23.50
C ARG A 49 -24.55 32.45 -23.95
N ASN A 50 -24.15 32.42 -25.22
CA ASN A 50 -23.26 31.38 -25.75
C ASN A 50 -21.88 31.39 -25.08
N GLU A 51 -21.34 32.58 -24.77
CA GLU A 51 -20.08 32.73 -24.05
C GLU A 51 -20.20 32.22 -22.60
N PHE A 52 -21.28 32.60 -21.91
CA PHE A 52 -21.60 32.09 -20.57
C PHE A 52 -21.77 30.56 -20.54
N ASP A 53 -22.49 29.98 -21.51
CA ASP A 53 -22.68 28.53 -21.59
C ASP A 53 -21.36 27.79 -21.87
N LYS A 54 -20.45 28.39 -22.64
CA LYS A 54 -19.10 27.85 -22.87
C LYS A 54 -18.26 27.89 -21.60
N ASP A 55 -18.28 28.99 -20.86
CA ASP A 55 -17.54 29.13 -19.60
C ASP A 55 -18.07 28.17 -18.54
N LEU A 56 -19.39 28.00 -18.45
CA LEU A 56 -20.02 27.04 -17.55
C LEU A 56 -19.65 25.59 -17.92
N ALA A 57 -19.66 25.25 -19.22
CA ALA A 57 -19.22 23.94 -19.69
C ALA A 57 -17.74 23.67 -19.37
N LYS A 58 -16.89 24.69 -19.51
CA LYS A 58 -15.46 24.61 -19.16
C LYS A 58 -15.26 24.40 -17.65
N GLN A 59 -15.97 25.14 -16.81
CA GLN A 59 -15.92 24.97 -15.35
C GLN A 59 -16.40 23.58 -14.91
N ARG A 60 -17.49 23.06 -15.52
CA ARG A 60 -17.97 21.71 -15.25
C ARG A 60 -16.92 20.67 -15.63
N PHE A 61 -16.33 20.81 -16.81
CA PHE A 61 -15.27 19.90 -17.26
C PHE A 61 -14.04 19.94 -16.33
N GLU A 62 -13.62 21.12 -15.89
CA GLU A 62 -12.51 21.26 -14.93
C GLU A 62 -12.85 20.64 -13.57
N ASN A 63 -14.07 20.84 -13.07
CA ASN A 63 -14.53 20.21 -11.83
C ASN A 63 -14.60 18.68 -11.94
N ASP A 64 -15.17 18.15 -13.03
CA ASP A 64 -15.25 16.71 -13.26
C ASP A 64 -13.86 16.09 -13.41
N LYS A 65 -12.94 16.79 -14.07
CA LYS A 65 -11.54 16.38 -14.18
C LYS A 65 -10.86 16.33 -12.81
N ASN A 66 -11.00 17.39 -12.01
CA ASN A 66 -10.40 17.45 -10.68
C ASN A 66 -10.98 16.36 -9.75
N LEU A 67 -12.29 16.11 -9.84
CA LEU A 67 -12.96 15.05 -9.09
C LEU A 67 -12.45 13.66 -9.53
N ALA A 68 -12.27 13.43 -10.82
CA ALA A 68 -11.72 12.19 -11.33
C ALA A 68 -10.26 11.98 -10.91
N GLU A 69 -9.44 13.03 -10.92
CA GLU A 69 -8.05 12.98 -10.44
C GLU A 69 -7.98 12.69 -8.93
N GLN A 70 -8.85 13.32 -8.14
CA GLN A 70 -8.94 13.08 -6.71
C GLN A 70 -9.39 11.64 -6.40
N ASN A 71 -10.44 11.15 -7.06
CA ASN A 71 -10.91 9.77 -6.90
C ASN A 71 -9.81 8.75 -7.25
N LEU A 72 -9.03 9.01 -8.32
CA LEU A 72 -7.91 8.16 -8.70
C LEU A 72 -6.79 8.15 -7.64
N LEU A 73 -6.50 9.31 -7.04
CA LEU A 73 -5.51 9.43 -5.97
C LEU A 73 -5.96 8.68 -4.71
N ASP A 74 -7.22 8.85 -4.33
CA ASP A 74 -7.82 8.16 -3.19
C ASP A 74 -7.82 6.65 -3.40
N GLU A 75 -8.16 6.17 -4.60
CA GLU A 75 -8.11 4.75 -4.95
C GLU A 75 -6.68 4.19 -4.89
N LYS A 76 -5.68 4.92 -5.41
CA LYS A 76 -4.27 4.52 -5.32
C LYS A 76 -3.81 4.41 -3.87
N THR A 77 -4.19 5.38 -3.04
CA THR A 77 -3.83 5.43 -1.62
C THR A 77 -4.49 4.27 -0.87
N ALA A 78 -5.77 4.02 -1.10
CA ALA A 78 -6.50 2.89 -0.50
C ALA A 78 -5.88 1.54 -0.90
N ARG A 79 -5.49 1.35 -2.17
CA ARG A 79 -4.80 0.14 -2.64
C ARG A 79 -3.43 -0.02 -1.99
N GLN A 80 -2.67 1.08 -1.84
CA GLN A 80 -1.36 1.05 -1.18
C GLN A 80 -1.49 0.70 0.30
N GLU A 81 -2.44 1.29 1.01
CA GLU A 81 -2.72 0.96 2.41
C GLU A 81 -3.17 -0.49 2.57
N ALA A 82 -4.09 -0.97 1.73
CA ALA A 82 -4.55 -2.34 1.74
C ALA A 82 -3.38 -3.33 1.53
N ARG A 83 -2.53 -3.06 0.54
CA ARG A 83 -1.33 -3.86 0.29
C ARG A 83 -0.33 -3.80 1.45
N SER A 84 -0.17 -2.63 2.06
CA SER A 84 0.72 -2.46 3.21
C SER A 84 0.23 -3.27 4.42
N ARG A 85 -1.09 -3.26 4.69
CA ARG A 85 -1.71 -4.07 5.75
C ARG A 85 -1.61 -5.57 5.45
N GLU A 86 -1.79 -5.97 4.20
CA GLU A 86 -1.62 -7.37 3.80
C GLU A 86 -0.18 -7.84 4.01
N LEU A 87 0.80 -7.03 3.60
CA LEU A 87 2.22 -7.34 3.78
C LEU A 87 2.61 -7.40 5.26
N SER A 88 2.05 -6.54 6.11
CA SER A 88 2.31 -6.59 7.56
C SER A 88 1.75 -7.87 8.18
N LEU A 89 0.51 -8.26 7.83
CA LEU A 89 -0.08 -9.51 8.33
C LEU A 89 0.72 -10.73 7.88
N ARG A 90 1.09 -10.81 6.60
CA ARG A 90 1.94 -11.91 6.09
C ARG A 90 3.29 -11.98 6.81
N ARG A 91 3.86 -10.84 7.17
CA ARG A 91 5.12 -10.79 7.93
C ARG A 91 4.95 -11.35 9.34
N ILE A 92 3.87 -10.99 10.02
CA ILE A 92 3.53 -11.49 11.36
C ILE A 92 3.33 -13.01 11.32
N ASP A 93 2.52 -13.51 10.38
CA ASP A 93 2.27 -14.95 10.19
C ASP A 93 3.57 -15.73 9.94
N PHE A 94 4.43 -15.19 9.08
CA PHE A 94 5.70 -15.81 8.76
C PHE A 94 6.64 -15.85 9.98
N GLN A 95 6.70 -14.77 10.76
CA GLN A 95 7.48 -14.73 12.00
C GLN A 95 6.95 -15.75 13.02
N ARG A 96 5.64 -15.81 13.19
CA ARG A 96 4.96 -16.79 14.06
C ARG A 96 5.29 -18.23 13.68
N GLN A 97 5.17 -18.57 12.39
CA GLN A 97 5.50 -19.91 11.89
C GLN A 97 6.97 -20.27 12.12
N ASN A 98 7.89 -19.32 11.89
CA ASN A 98 9.31 -19.55 12.15
C ASN A 98 9.61 -19.78 13.64
N LEU A 99 8.97 -19.03 14.54
CA LEU A 99 9.16 -19.20 15.99
C LEU A 99 8.60 -20.54 16.49
N LEU A 100 7.44 -20.96 15.99
CA LEU A 100 6.88 -22.28 16.31
C LEU A 100 7.78 -23.41 15.79
N THR A 101 8.27 -23.28 14.55
CA THR A 101 9.21 -24.24 13.96
C THR A 101 10.51 -24.31 14.76
N LEU A 102 11.00 -23.17 15.24
CA LEU A 102 12.18 -23.09 16.10
C LEU A 102 11.97 -23.82 17.43
N GLN A 103 10.83 -23.59 18.12
CA GLN A 103 10.51 -24.29 19.37
C GLN A 103 10.48 -25.81 19.16
N GLN A 104 9.82 -26.28 18.09
CA GLN A 104 9.76 -27.71 17.76
C GLN A 104 11.14 -28.29 17.45
N SER A 105 11.96 -27.54 16.71
CA SER A 105 13.32 -27.95 16.33
C SER A 105 14.24 -28.07 17.55
N VAL A 106 14.19 -27.09 18.46
CA VAL A 106 14.98 -27.14 19.71
C VAL A 106 14.51 -28.28 20.61
N HIS A 107 13.21 -28.52 20.72
CA HIS A 107 12.69 -29.65 21.48
C HIS A 107 13.16 -30.99 20.90
N SER A 108 13.10 -31.14 19.57
CA SER A 108 13.61 -32.31 18.85
C SER A 108 15.11 -32.51 19.09
N LEU A 109 15.89 -31.43 19.02
CA LEU A 109 17.33 -31.44 19.26
C LEU A 109 17.67 -31.97 20.66
N ILE A 110 16.99 -31.49 21.70
CA ILE A 110 17.24 -31.91 23.08
C ILE A 110 16.93 -33.40 23.25
N ASN A 111 15.83 -33.87 22.66
CA ASN A 111 15.46 -35.28 22.71
C ASN A 111 16.47 -36.16 21.98
N LYS A 112 16.93 -35.75 20.78
CA LYS A 112 17.97 -36.45 20.02
C LYS A 112 19.31 -36.46 20.74
N THR A 113 19.69 -35.34 21.35
CA THR A 113 20.92 -35.22 22.15
C THR A 113 20.86 -36.17 23.37
N HIS A 114 19.71 -36.26 24.03
CA HIS A 114 19.53 -37.18 25.15
C HIS A 114 19.56 -38.65 24.70
N GLN A 115 18.92 -38.98 23.58
CA GLN A 115 18.96 -40.33 22.98
C GLN A 115 20.38 -40.73 22.59
N MET A 116 21.16 -39.81 22.01
CA MET A 116 22.57 -40.03 21.68
C MET A 116 23.38 -40.43 22.91
N CYS A 117 23.28 -39.68 24.01
CA CYS A 117 24.02 -39.99 25.22
C CYS A 117 23.67 -41.37 25.77
N ARG A 118 22.41 -41.79 25.65
CA ARG A 118 21.97 -43.14 26.03
C ARG A 118 22.60 -44.20 25.11
N LEU A 119 22.53 -44.03 23.80
CA LEU A 119 23.11 -44.98 22.84
C LEU A 119 24.64 -45.09 22.97
N ALA A 120 25.34 -43.97 23.13
CA ALA A 120 26.77 -43.94 23.35
C ALA A 120 27.17 -44.66 24.64
N SER A 121 26.37 -44.52 25.71
CA SER A 121 26.54 -45.28 26.94
C SER A 121 26.41 -46.78 26.71
N ASP A 122 25.37 -47.22 26.00
CA ASP A 122 25.15 -48.64 25.69
C ASP A 122 26.32 -49.22 24.86
N VAL A 123 26.88 -48.45 23.93
CA VAL A 123 28.03 -48.85 23.11
C VAL A 123 29.30 -49.00 23.95
N VAL A 124 29.59 -48.03 24.82
CA VAL A 124 30.77 -48.08 25.71
C VAL A 124 30.66 -49.25 26.70
N GLU A 125 29.47 -49.51 27.24
CA GLU A 125 29.21 -50.65 28.14
C GLU A 125 29.40 -52.00 27.42
N LYS A 126 29.00 -52.10 26.14
CA LYS A 126 29.17 -53.32 25.33
C LYS A 126 30.56 -53.48 24.72
N LYS A 127 31.30 -52.38 24.54
CA LYS A 127 32.62 -52.33 23.89
C LYS A 127 33.59 -51.50 24.75
N PRO A 128 34.20 -52.10 25.80
CA PRO A 128 34.98 -51.36 26.80
C PRO A 128 36.25 -50.66 26.26
N ASN A 129 36.69 -50.98 25.04
CA ASN A 129 37.84 -50.35 24.39
C ASN A 129 37.47 -49.17 23.46
N ILE A 130 36.17 -48.87 23.28
CA ILE A 130 35.74 -47.73 22.47
C ILE A 130 35.75 -46.45 23.31
N SER A 131 36.37 -45.40 22.76
CA SER A 131 36.31 -44.08 23.37
C SER A 131 34.92 -43.47 23.25
N TRP A 132 34.52 -42.64 24.22
CA TRP A 132 33.24 -41.93 24.21
C TRP A 132 33.02 -41.14 22.92
N LYS A 133 34.03 -40.38 22.46
CA LYS A 133 33.98 -39.62 21.21
C LYS A 133 33.74 -40.50 19.98
N SER A 134 34.31 -41.71 19.96
CA SER A 134 34.06 -42.67 18.89
C SER A 134 32.65 -43.25 18.94
N ALA A 135 32.08 -43.47 20.13
CA ALA A 135 30.70 -43.93 20.28
C ALA A 135 29.67 -42.85 19.88
N VAL A 136 29.96 -41.58 20.16
CA VAL A 136 29.11 -40.43 19.80
C VAL A 136 29.12 -40.14 18.29
N ALA A 137 30.21 -40.48 17.58
CA ALA A 137 30.34 -40.28 16.14
C ALA A 137 29.66 -41.36 15.28
N GLU A 138 29.09 -42.41 15.89
CA GLU A 138 28.30 -43.43 15.19
C GLU A 138 26.81 -43.03 15.09
N GLY A 139 26.23 -43.16 13.89
CA GLY A 139 24.78 -43.19 13.70
C GLY A 139 24.10 -41.88 13.28
N GLU A 140 22.86 -41.72 13.74
CA GLU A 140 21.80 -40.89 13.14
C GLU A 140 21.96 -39.37 13.35
N LEU A 141 22.82 -38.90 14.27
CA LEU A 141 22.93 -37.47 14.58
C LEU A 141 23.70 -36.63 13.55
N LYS A 142 24.53 -37.26 12.71
CA LYS A 142 25.39 -36.55 11.75
C LYS A 142 24.60 -35.73 10.73
N ASN A 143 23.37 -36.13 10.42
CA ASN A 143 22.52 -35.48 9.42
C ASN A 143 21.55 -34.46 10.03
N GLU A 144 21.20 -34.63 11.30
CA GLU A 144 20.18 -33.83 12.00
C GLU A 144 20.74 -32.51 12.55
N ILE A 145 21.99 -32.54 13.03
CA ILE A 145 22.67 -31.38 13.60
C ILE A 145 22.81 -30.21 12.59
N PRO A 146 23.23 -30.44 11.33
CA PRO A 146 23.31 -29.37 10.33
C PRO A 146 21.96 -28.76 9.97
N GLU A 147 20.89 -29.56 9.91
CA GLU A 147 19.53 -29.10 9.61
C GLU A 147 19.00 -28.19 10.73
N ILE A 148 19.31 -28.56 11.98
CA ILE A 148 18.99 -27.77 13.16
C ILE A 148 19.77 -26.46 13.17
N PHE A 149 21.08 -26.48 12.89
CA PHE A 149 21.87 -25.24 12.78
C PHE A 149 21.41 -24.33 11.64
N THR A 150 20.99 -24.92 10.52
CA THR A 150 20.43 -24.16 9.40
C THR A 150 19.12 -23.48 9.80
N THR A 151 18.23 -24.20 10.48
CA THR A 151 16.94 -23.67 10.95
C THR A 151 17.14 -22.56 11.99
N VAL A 152 18.03 -22.79 12.95
CA VAL A 152 18.46 -21.79 13.94
C VAL A 152 19.02 -20.55 13.26
N ALA A 153 20.00 -20.68 12.36
CA ALA A 153 20.61 -19.56 11.68
C ALA A 153 19.60 -18.80 10.80
N LEU A 154 18.66 -19.49 10.16
CA LEU A 154 17.57 -18.85 9.42
C LEU A 154 16.65 -18.03 10.34
N CYS A 155 16.31 -18.57 11.52
CA CYS A 155 15.56 -17.84 12.54
C CYS A 155 16.34 -16.64 13.07
N GLU A 156 17.66 -16.77 13.25
CA GLU A 156 18.52 -15.67 13.68
C GLU A 156 18.56 -14.53 12.66
N VAL A 157 18.76 -14.85 11.38
CA VAL A 157 18.83 -13.86 10.30
C VAL A 157 17.48 -13.18 10.05
N ARG A 158 16.37 -13.90 10.27
CA ARG A 158 15.01 -13.41 9.94
C ARG A 158 14.27 -12.79 11.13
N SER A 159 14.71 -13.07 12.36
CA SER A 159 14.16 -12.45 13.56
C SER A 159 14.74 -11.04 13.73
N VAL A 160 13.87 -10.08 14.01
CA VAL A 160 14.28 -8.72 14.41
C VAL A 160 14.69 -8.71 15.90
N ASN A 161 14.31 -9.75 16.65
CA ASN A 161 14.55 -9.86 18.08
C ASN A 161 15.94 -10.43 18.36
N GLU A 162 16.83 -9.57 18.84
CA GLU A 162 18.22 -9.89 19.21
C GLU A 162 18.33 -10.93 20.32
N GLU A 163 17.38 -10.94 21.25
CA GLU A 163 17.41 -11.87 22.35
C GLU A 163 17.09 -13.30 21.91
N ILE A 164 16.20 -13.47 20.92
CA ILE A 164 15.98 -14.77 20.27
C ILE A 164 17.28 -15.25 19.62
N ARG A 165 18.02 -14.34 18.95
CA ARG A 165 19.31 -14.68 18.36
C ARG A 165 20.31 -15.20 19.39
N CYS A 166 20.56 -14.40 20.43
CA CYS A 166 21.52 -14.75 21.48
C CYS A 166 21.18 -16.07 22.18
N ARG A 167 19.91 -16.32 22.48
CA ARG A 167 19.49 -17.57 23.13
C ARG A 167 19.65 -18.78 22.21
N THR A 168 19.41 -18.62 20.92
CA THR A 168 19.53 -19.72 19.95
C THR A 168 21.00 -20.09 19.72
N ASP A 169 21.90 -19.10 19.63
CA ASP A 169 23.35 -19.33 19.61
C ASP A 169 23.84 -20.01 20.91
N GLY A 170 23.23 -19.68 22.06
CA GLY A 170 23.47 -20.36 23.33
C GLY A 170 23.13 -21.85 23.29
N VAL A 171 21.95 -22.20 22.77
CA VAL A 171 21.54 -23.61 22.58
C VAL A 171 22.53 -24.35 21.68
N ARG A 172 22.95 -23.73 20.57
CA ARG A 172 23.96 -24.29 19.66
C ARG A 172 25.28 -24.60 20.39
N LYS A 173 25.81 -23.64 21.13
CA LYS A 173 27.07 -23.81 21.89
C LYS A 173 26.96 -24.93 22.92
N LEU A 174 25.82 -25.06 23.60
CA LEU A 174 25.58 -26.14 24.57
C LEU A 174 25.55 -27.51 23.89
N VAL A 175 24.92 -27.62 22.72
CA VAL A 175 24.92 -28.87 21.92
C VAL A 175 26.33 -29.25 21.49
N ASP A 176 27.10 -28.29 20.94
CA ASP A 176 28.51 -28.50 20.58
C ASP A 176 29.35 -28.96 21.78
N SER A 177 29.03 -28.44 22.98
CA SER A 177 29.71 -28.84 24.21
C SER A 177 29.41 -30.31 24.59
N VAL A 178 28.18 -30.79 24.37
CA VAL A 178 27.78 -32.18 24.61
C VAL A 178 28.51 -33.11 23.64
N LEU A 179 28.57 -32.73 22.36
CA LEU A 179 29.25 -33.51 21.32
C LEU A 179 30.76 -33.61 21.55
N SER A 180 31.35 -32.58 22.15
CA SER A 180 32.78 -32.53 22.48
C SER A 180 33.14 -33.11 23.85
N ALA A 181 32.15 -33.60 24.62
CA ALA A 181 32.37 -34.16 25.94
C ALA A 181 33.39 -35.32 25.94
N GLU A 182 34.18 -35.39 27.01
CA GLU A 182 35.27 -36.38 27.11
C GLU A 182 34.85 -37.68 27.81
N SER A 183 33.78 -37.62 28.60
CA SER A 183 33.24 -38.75 29.35
C SER A 183 31.71 -38.76 29.37
N ARG A 184 31.14 -39.88 29.81
CA ARG A 184 29.69 -40.02 30.03
C ARG A 184 29.18 -39.03 31.06
N GLU A 185 29.84 -38.91 32.21
CA GLU A 185 29.43 -37.97 33.26
C GLU A 185 29.45 -36.52 32.78
N ASP A 186 30.46 -36.11 32.01
CA ASP A 186 30.55 -34.76 31.44
C ASP A 186 29.43 -34.52 30.42
N ALA A 187 29.17 -35.49 29.54
CA ALA A 187 28.07 -35.40 28.58
C ALA A 187 26.70 -35.30 29.25
N LEU A 188 26.44 -36.11 30.28
CA LEU A 188 25.17 -36.07 31.03
C LEU A 188 24.97 -34.74 31.75
N LYS A 189 26.03 -34.19 32.36
CA LYS A 189 25.98 -32.87 32.98
C LYS A 189 25.67 -31.78 31.97
N LYS A 190 26.31 -31.78 30.81
CA LYS A 190 26.07 -30.80 29.73
C LYS A 190 24.68 -30.93 29.11
N VAL A 191 24.12 -32.15 29.04
CA VAL A 191 22.72 -32.35 28.64
C VAL A 191 21.76 -31.78 29.68
N ASP A 192 22.07 -31.88 30.96
CA ASP A 192 21.27 -31.25 32.02
C ASP A 192 21.33 -29.71 31.93
N ASP A 193 22.50 -29.15 31.65
CA ASP A 193 22.69 -27.71 31.40
C ASP A 193 21.92 -27.24 30.16
N LEU A 194 21.88 -28.06 29.11
CA LEU A 194 21.07 -27.82 27.90
C LEU A 194 19.57 -27.81 28.22
N LYS A 195 19.07 -28.78 29.01
CA LYS A 195 17.66 -28.84 29.45
C LYS A 195 17.29 -27.63 30.30
N LYS A 196 18.14 -27.22 31.25
CA LYS A 196 17.93 -26.03 32.09
C LYS A 196 17.88 -24.74 31.26
N SER A 197 18.68 -24.66 30.21
CA SER A 197 18.72 -23.50 29.32
C SER A 197 17.51 -23.42 28.38
N PHE A 198 16.84 -24.55 28.14
CA PHE A 198 15.70 -24.65 27.24
C PHE A 198 14.40 -24.07 27.79
N GLU A 199 14.11 -24.28 29.07
CA GLU A 199 12.85 -23.82 29.66
C GLU A 199 12.69 -22.28 29.62
N PRO A 200 13.72 -21.48 29.99
CA PRO A 200 13.67 -20.04 29.79
C PRO A 200 13.51 -19.63 28.32
N PHE A 201 14.10 -20.38 27.39
CA PHE A 201 13.98 -20.13 25.96
C PHE A 201 12.56 -20.39 25.44
N LEU A 202 11.91 -21.47 25.90
CA LEU A 202 10.51 -21.77 25.54
C LEU A 202 9.55 -20.70 26.05
N ILE A 203 9.70 -20.30 27.32
CA ILE A 203 8.86 -19.27 27.94
C ILE A 203 8.97 -17.98 27.12
N PHE A 204 10.19 -17.51 26.88
CA PHE A 204 10.44 -16.29 26.13
C PHE A 204 9.89 -16.36 24.69
N THR A 205 10.17 -17.44 23.97
CA THR A 205 9.66 -17.59 22.59
C THR A 205 8.13 -17.64 22.56
N GLY A 206 7.51 -18.28 23.57
CA GLY A 206 6.06 -18.30 23.72
C GLY A 206 5.47 -16.91 24.03
N GLU A 207 6.16 -16.08 24.80
CA GLU A 207 5.78 -14.70 25.04
C GLU A 207 5.84 -13.86 23.76
N VAL A 208 6.91 -13.99 22.97
CA VAL A 208 7.04 -13.30 21.69
C VAL A 208 5.94 -13.72 20.71
N ILE A 209 5.61 -15.02 20.64
CA ILE A 209 4.50 -15.50 19.81
C ILE A 209 3.17 -14.87 20.26
N ARG A 210 2.91 -14.82 21.57
CA ARG A 210 1.69 -14.19 22.10
C ARG A 210 1.62 -12.69 21.82
N GLU A 211 2.77 -12.01 21.84
CA GLU A 211 2.84 -10.59 21.50
C GLU A 211 2.58 -10.35 20.02
N LEU A 212 3.11 -11.22 19.15
CA LEU A 212 2.79 -11.21 17.72
C LEU A 212 1.31 -11.49 17.44
N ASP A 213 0.67 -12.37 18.21
CA ASP A 213 -0.77 -12.67 18.06
C ASP A 213 -1.69 -11.53 18.58
N ARG A 214 -1.16 -10.61 19.40
CA ARG A 214 -1.92 -9.48 19.97
C ARG A 214 -1.83 -8.19 19.13
N ASN A 215 -0.82 -8.08 18.27
CA ASN A 215 -0.50 -6.89 17.48
C ASN A 215 -0.86 -7.08 16.01
#